data_AF-A0A1V6QT92-F1
#
_entry.id   AF-A0A1V6QT92-F1
#
_cell.length_a   1.000
_cell.length_b   1.000
_cell.length_c   1.000
_cell.angle_alpha   90.00
_cell.angle_beta   90.00
_cell.angle_gamma   90.00
#
_symmetry.space_group_name_H-M   'P 1'
#
loop_
_entity.id
_entity.type
_entity.pdbx_description
1 polymer ?
#
loop_
_entity_poly.entity_id
_entity_poly.type
_entity_poly.pdbx_seq_one_letter_code
_entity_poly.pdbx_strand_id
1 'polypeptide(L)'
;MAARASLSHGDYTVGWICALPLEMAAAKLMLDSIHPSLPRPPTDQNTYILGNIGDHNIVIACLPSGAYGNVSAATVAMQLLSTFHSIRFGLMVGIGGGVPSSNADIRLGDIVVSQPADTSGGVIQYDLGKALSGGQFQRTGILNRPPKVLLTALATLQAHHFTEDS
;
A
#
# COMPACT_ATOMS: atom_id res chain seq x y z
N MET A 1 32.08 12.97 -13.78
CA MET A 1 31.06 12.14 -13.10
C MET A 1 30.56 12.92 -11.90
N ALA A 2 29.29 13.32 -11.89
CA ALA A 2 28.70 13.94 -10.70
C ALA A 2 28.66 12.88 -9.59
N ALA A 3 29.17 13.21 -8.40
CA ALA A 3 29.00 12.36 -7.23
C ALA A 3 27.50 12.18 -6.99
N ARG A 4 27.00 10.93 -7.02
CA ARG A 4 25.63 10.64 -6.58
C ARG A 4 25.54 11.11 -5.12
N ALA A 5 24.68 12.09 -4.86
CA ALA A 5 24.43 12.56 -3.50
C ALA A 5 24.01 11.36 -2.63
N SER A 6 24.59 11.24 -1.43
CA SER A 6 24.21 10.19 -0.49
C SER A 6 22.79 10.44 0.00
N LEU A 7 21.87 9.51 -0.28
CA LEU A 7 20.52 9.57 0.23
C LEU A 7 20.49 9.31 1.74
N SER A 8 19.49 9.88 2.40
CA SER A 8 19.19 9.79 3.83
C SER A 8 17.75 9.31 4.02
N HIS A 9 17.36 9.03 5.26
CA HIS A 9 15.96 8.65 5.56
C HIS A 9 14.95 9.76 5.18
N GLY A 10 15.38 11.03 5.17
CA GLY A 10 14.53 12.17 4.81
C GLY A 10 14.22 12.28 3.32
N ASP A 11 14.96 11.57 2.47
CA ASP A 11 14.77 11.66 1.02
C ASP A 11 13.64 10.77 0.50
N TYR A 12 13.10 9.89 1.34
CA TYR A 12 12.05 8.95 0.97
C TYR A 12 10.68 9.47 1.39
N THR A 13 9.73 9.45 0.44
CA THR A 13 8.43 10.10 0.64
C THR A 13 7.24 9.18 0.41
N VAL A 14 7.47 7.95 -0.07
CA VAL A 14 6.42 6.95 -0.33
C VAL A 14 6.79 5.64 0.36
N GLY A 15 5.87 5.11 1.16
CA GLY A 15 5.99 3.78 1.74
C GLY A 15 5.24 2.76 0.90
N TRP A 16 5.82 1.59 0.67
CA TRP A 16 5.19 0.46 0.00
C TRP A 16 5.28 -0.76 0.92
N ILE A 17 4.15 -1.24 1.40
CA ILE A 17 4.06 -2.39 2.30
C ILE A 17 3.49 -3.58 1.53
N CYS A 18 4.19 -4.71 1.61
CA CYS A 18 3.81 -5.99 1.02
C CYS A 18 3.44 -6.98 2.13
N ALA A 19 2.41 -7.81 1.92
CA ALA A 19 2.05 -8.88 2.83
C ALA A 19 2.95 -10.11 2.68
N LEU A 20 3.38 -10.41 1.45
CA LEU A 20 4.09 -11.64 1.11
C LEU A 20 5.46 -11.37 0.48
N PRO A 21 6.45 -12.27 0.67
CA PRO A 21 7.76 -12.15 0.02
C PRO A 21 7.70 -12.08 -1.51
N LEU A 22 6.73 -12.77 -2.14
CA LEU A 22 6.55 -12.73 -3.60
C LEU A 22 6.08 -11.34 -4.07
N GLU A 23 5.25 -10.66 -3.26
CA GLU A 23 4.78 -9.30 -3.56
C GLU A 23 5.94 -8.32 -3.40
N MET A 24 6.77 -8.49 -2.37
CA MET A 24 8.00 -7.71 -2.19
C MET A 24 8.99 -7.95 -3.35
N ALA A 25 9.09 -9.18 -3.84
CA ALA A 25 9.92 -9.49 -5.00
C ALA A 25 9.42 -8.75 -6.26
N ALA A 26 8.11 -8.74 -6.50
CA ALA A 26 7.52 -7.97 -7.59
C ALA A 26 7.77 -6.46 -7.39
N ALA A 27 7.49 -5.91 -6.20
CA ALA A 27 7.72 -4.50 -5.88
C ALA A 27 9.19 -4.08 -6.11
N LYS A 28 10.14 -4.92 -5.71
CA LYS A 28 11.58 -4.71 -5.95
C LYS A 28 11.90 -4.63 -7.44
N LEU A 29 11.29 -5.48 -8.26
CA LEU A 29 11.51 -5.51 -9.71
C LEU A 29 10.86 -4.33 -10.44
N MET A 30 9.86 -3.69 -9.83
CA MET A 30 9.21 -2.49 -10.37
C MET A 30 10.01 -1.20 -10.16
N LEU A 31 11.08 -1.23 -9.34
CA LEU A 31 11.92 -0.06 -9.12
C LEU A 31 12.79 0.24 -10.34
N ASP A 32 12.86 1.51 -10.74
CA ASP A 32 13.76 1.98 -11.81
C ASP A 32 15.22 1.89 -11.37
N SER A 33 15.49 2.13 -10.09
CA SER A 33 16.80 1.92 -9.47
C SER A 33 16.66 1.50 -8.02
N ILE A 34 17.54 0.59 -7.60
CA ILE A 34 17.68 0.17 -6.21
C ILE A 34 18.78 1.02 -5.55
N HIS A 35 18.48 1.59 -4.39
CA HIS A 35 19.39 2.40 -3.61
C HIS A 35 20.12 1.54 -2.55
N PRO A 36 21.31 1.96 -2.08
CA PRO A 36 21.96 1.34 -0.94
C PRO A 36 21.11 1.40 0.32
N SER A 37 21.21 0.36 1.15
CA SER A 37 20.54 0.34 2.46
C SER A 37 21.05 1.46 3.37
N LEU A 38 20.14 1.98 4.20
CA LEU A 38 20.47 2.97 5.23
C LEU A 38 20.59 2.31 6.62
N PRO A 39 21.36 2.91 7.55
CA PRO A 39 21.45 2.43 8.92
C PRO A 39 20.09 2.49 9.62
N ARG A 40 19.58 1.38 10.14
CA ARG A 40 18.31 1.36 10.87
C ARG A 40 18.50 1.61 12.37
N PRO A 41 17.57 2.30 13.03
CA PRO A 41 17.51 2.34 14.48
C PRO A 41 17.39 0.92 15.08
N PRO A 42 18.01 0.63 16.24
CA PRO A 42 17.88 -0.68 16.90
C PRO A 42 16.44 -1.06 17.30
N THR A 43 15.56 -0.05 17.41
CA THR A 43 14.14 -0.21 17.76
C THR A 43 13.27 -0.59 16.56
N ASP A 44 13.79 -0.45 15.35
CA ASP A 44 13.13 -0.86 14.12
C ASP A 44 13.53 -2.31 13.81
N GLN A 45 12.55 -3.19 13.63
CA GLN A 45 12.78 -4.61 13.30
C GLN A 45 12.44 -4.93 11.85
N ASN A 46 11.94 -3.97 11.09
CA ASN A 46 11.68 -4.14 9.67
C ASN A 46 12.98 -4.23 8.87
N THR A 47 12.89 -4.86 7.71
CA THR A 47 13.91 -4.75 6.66
C THR A 47 13.33 -3.96 5.50
N TYR A 48 14.17 -3.15 4.85
CA TYR A 48 13.73 -2.26 3.78
C TYR A 48 14.51 -2.51 2.50
N ILE A 49 13.80 -2.41 1.39
CA ILE A 49 14.39 -2.19 0.06
C ILE A 49 14.10 -0.74 -0.30
N LEU A 50 15.16 -0.04 -0.70
CA LEU A 50 15.10 1.38 -1.05
C LEU A 50 15.31 1.54 -2.55
N GLY A 51 14.60 2.48 -3.16
CA GLY A 51 14.75 2.77 -4.58
C GLY A 51 13.88 3.92 -5.03
N ASN A 52 13.66 4.02 -6.34
CA ASN A 52 12.74 4.99 -6.93
C ASN A 52 11.89 4.39 -8.06
N ILE A 53 10.74 5.04 -8.30
CA ILE A 53 9.95 4.92 -9.53
C ILE A 53 9.67 6.33 -10.01
N GLY A 54 10.11 6.67 -11.21
CA GLY A 54 10.22 8.04 -11.69
C GLY A 54 10.96 8.91 -10.66
N ASP A 55 10.35 10.03 -10.31
CA ASP A 55 10.90 11.00 -9.36
C ASP A 55 10.56 10.69 -7.88
N HIS A 56 9.98 9.53 -7.59
CA HIS A 56 9.55 9.16 -6.25
C HIS A 56 10.52 8.19 -5.60
N ASN A 57 11.16 8.61 -4.51
CA ASN A 57 11.91 7.72 -3.63
C ASN A 57 10.97 6.90 -2.74
N ILE A 58 11.09 5.58 -2.82
CA ILE A 58 10.19 4.59 -2.22
C ILE A 58 10.93 3.76 -1.17
N VAL A 59 10.27 3.51 -0.04
CA VAL A 59 10.66 2.52 0.97
C VAL A 59 9.74 1.32 0.87
N ILE A 60 10.27 0.17 0.46
CA ILE A 60 9.53 -1.09 0.43
C ILE A 60 9.79 -1.85 1.72
N ALA A 61 8.73 -2.31 2.39
CA ALA A 61 8.78 -3.22 3.52
C ALA A 61 7.86 -4.43 3.27
N CYS A 62 8.20 -5.57 3.87
CA CYS A 62 7.35 -6.76 3.88
C CYS A 62 6.99 -7.11 5.32
N LEU A 63 5.81 -7.70 5.51
CA LEU A 63 5.45 -8.32 6.77
C LEU A 63 6.45 -9.43 7.15
N PRO A 64 6.70 -9.68 8.45
CA PRO A 64 7.60 -10.75 8.89
C PRO A 64 7.14 -12.11 8.37
N SER A 65 8.09 -12.95 7.95
CA SER A 65 7.78 -14.28 7.45
C SER A 65 7.01 -15.11 8.49
N GLY A 66 5.89 -15.70 8.07
CA GLY A 66 4.99 -16.48 8.95
C GLY A 66 4.05 -15.64 9.82
N ALA A 67 4.16 -14.31 9.81
CA ALA A 67 3.21 -13.40 10.45
C ALA A 67 2.42 -12.64 9.39
N TYR A 68 1.08 -12.71 9.46
CA TYR A 68 0.20 -12.02 8.53
C TYR A 68 -0.93 -11.30 9.27
N GLY A 69 -1.66 -10.47 8.52
CA GLY A 69 -2.84 -9.78 9.00
C GLY A 69 -2.60 -8.36 9.51
N ASN A 70 -3.69 -7.73 9.94
CA ASN A 70 -3.76 -6.29 10.17
C ASN A 70 -2.81 -5.79 11.27
N VAL A 71 -2.61 -6.57 12.33
CA VAL A 71 -1.70 -6.20 13.44
C VAL A 71 -0.26 -6.12 12.95
N SER A 72 0.19 -7.13 12.20
CA SER A 72 1.54 -7.16 11.65
C SER A 72 1.76 -6.02 10.67
N ALA A 73 0.80 -5.78 9.76
CA ALA A 73 0.85 -4.66 8.82
C ALA A 73 0.93 -3.30 9.55
N ALA A 74 0.16 -3.12 10.62
CA ALA A 74 0.19 -1.90 11.43
C ALA A 74 1.56 -1.72 12.11
N THR A 75 2.15 -2.77 12.70
CA THR A 75 3.48 -2.69 13.31
C THR A 75 4.55 -2.30 12.30
N VAL A 76 4.54 -2.94 11.11
CA VAL A 76 5.47 -2.61 10.02
C VAL A 76 5.31 -1.15 9.60
N ALA A 77 4.08 -0.70 9.37
CA ALA A 77 3.79 0.68 8.97
C ALA A 77 4.26 1.70 10.01
N MET A 78 4.00 1.45 11.30
CA MET A 78 4.39 2.37 12.37
C MET A 78 5.92 2.48 12.51
N GLN A 79 6.64 1.37 12.40
CA GLN A 79 8.12 1.39 12.43
C GLN A 79 8.69 2.09 11.18
N LEU A 80 8.10 1.85 10.00
CA LEU A 80 8.48 2.55 8.76
C LEU A 80 8.33 4.07 8.92
N LEU A 81 7.18 4.53 9.42
CA LEU A 81 6.93 5.96 9.66
C LEU A 81 7.86 6.55 10.73
N SER A 82 8.24 5.76 11.74
CA SER A 82 9.20 6.17 12.77
C SER A 82 10.62 6.27 12.25
N THR A 83 10.99 5.54 11.19
CA THR A 83 12.35 5.56 10.63
C THR A 83 12.45 6.57 9.48
N PHE A 84 11.41 6.67 8.65
CA PHE A 84 11.34 7.55 7.49
C PHE A 84 10.32 8.67 7.72
N HIS A 85 10.76 9.72 8.41
CA HIS A 85 9.87 10.82 8.84
C HIS A 85 9.29 11.66 7.69
N SER A 86 9.83 11.55 6.47
CA SER A 86 9.37 12.33 5.31
C SER A 86 8.33 11.60 4.45
N ILE A 87 7.88 10.42 4.88
CA ILE A 87 6.80 9.68 4.22
C ILE A 87 5.52 10.52 4.22
N ARG A 88 4.99 10.77 3.02
CA ARG A 88 3.75 11.53 2.79
C ARG A 88 2.53 10.63 2.75
N PHE A 89 2.69 9.41 2.26
CA PHE A 89 1.66 8.37 2.22
C PHE A 89 2.29 6.98 2.10
N GLY A 90 1.56 5.98 2.58
CA GLY A 90 1.89 4.57 2.42
C GLY A 90 0.89 3.86 1.51
N LEU A 91 1.36 2.88 0.76
CA LEU A 91 0.57 1.99 -0.08
C LEU A 91 0.69 0.57 0.48
N MET A 92 -0.43 -0.10 0.71
CA MET A 92 -0.47 -1.54 0.90
C MET A 92 -0.75 -2.17 -0.46
N VAL A 93 0.22 -2.88 -1.02
CA VAL A 93 0.13 -3.46 -2.37
C VAL A 93 0.47 -4.93 -2.29
N GLY A 94 -0.42 -5.75 -2.84
CA GLY A 94 -0.30 -7.20 -2.82
C GLY A 94 -1.34 -7.86 -3.69
N ILE A 95 -1.30 -9.18 -3.73
CA ILE A 95 -2.30 -9.97 -4.46
C ILE A 95 -3.58 -10.10 -3.64
N GLY A 96 -4.72 -10.24 -4.33
CA GLY A 96 -6.02 -10.43 -3.70
C GLY A 96 -6.85 -11.46 -4.45
N GLY A 97 -7.85 -12.01 -3.75
CA GLY A 97 -8.91 -12.80 -4.39
C GLY A 97 -10.02 -11.91 -4.93
N GLY A 98 -10.55 -12.23 -6.11
CA GLY A 98 -11.71 -11.56 -6.69
C GLY A 98 -12.98 -12.38 -6.52
N VAL A 99 -14.13 -11.70 -6.39
CA VAL A 99 -15.46 -12.32 -6.42
C VAL A 99 -16.24 -11.69 -7.58
N PRO A 100 -16.13 -12.24 -8.80
CA PRO A 100 -16.82 -11.69 -9.97
C PRO A 100 -18.34 -11.79 -9.80
N SER A 101 -19.07 -10.84 -10.38
CA SER A 101 -20.53 -10.86 -10.41
C SER A 101 -21.07 -10.25 -11.70
N SER A 102 -22.37 -10.38 -11.96
CA SER A 102 -23.01 -9.70 -13.11
C SER A 102 -22.84 -8.18 -13.09
N ASN A 103 -22.59 -7.60 -11.92
CA ASN A 103 -22.47 -6.16 -11.71
C ASN A 103 -21.00 -5.71 -11.56
N ALA A 104 -20.05 -6.65 -11.58
CA ALA A 104 -18.62 -6.38 -11.46
C ALA A 104 -17.83 -7.47 -12.20
N ASP A 105 -17.35 -7.14 -13.40
CA ASP A 105 -16.48 -7.99 -14.20
C ASP A 105 -15.05 -7.92 -13.65
N ILE A 106 -14.75 -8.77 -12.68
CA ILE A 106 -13.41 -8.90 -12.08
C ILE A 106 -12.71 -10.10 -12.71
N ARG A 107 -11.52 -9.88 -13.25
CA ARG A 107 -10.71 -10.89 -13.95
C ARG A 107 -9.32 -11.01 -13.34
N LEU A 108 -8.67 -12.14 -13.62
CA LEU A 108 -7.27 -12.32 -13.25
C LEU A 108 -6.40 -11.31 -14.01
N GLY A 109 -5.56 -10.60 -13.27
CA GLY A 109 -4.71 -9.54 -13.80
C GLY A 109 -5.26 -8.13 -13.56
N ASP A 110 -6.52 -7.99 -13.15
CA ASP A 110 -7.07 -6.69 -12.80
C ASP A 110 -6.37 -6.10 -11.58
N ILE A 111 -6.09 -4.80 -11.64
CA ILE A 111 -5.57 -4.03 -10.52
C ILE A 111 -6.72 -3.24 -9.89
N VAL A 112 -7.04 -3.56 -8.64
CA VAL A 112 -8.07 -2.86 -7.88
C VAL A 112 -7.43 -1.77 -7.03
N VAL A 113 -7.89 -0.54 -7.23
CA VAL A 113 -7.47 0.62 -6.44
C VAL A 113 -8.60 1.03 -5.51
N SER A 114 -8.28 1.21 -4.21
CA SER A 114 -9.26 1.63 -3.22
C SER A 114 -9.83 3.03 -3.55
N GLN A 115 -11.14 3.10 -3.72
CA GLN A 115 -11.88 4.34 -3.97
C GLN A 115 -13.01 4.51 -2.93
N PRO A 116 -13.08 5.64 -2.21
CA PRO A 116 -14.20 5.95 -1.33
C PRO A 116 -15.54 5.96 -2.09
N ALA A 117 -16.57 5.37 -1.49
CA ALA A 117 -17.93 5.33 -2.03
C ALA A 117 -18.94 5.33 -0.88
N ASP A 118 -19.99 6.16 -0.98
CA ASP A 118 -21.04 6.33 0.03
C ASP A 118 -20.49 6.48 1.46
N THR A 119 -20.68 5.44 2.29
CA THR A 119 -20.27 5.39 3.69
C THR A 119 -18.93 4.67 3.91
N SER A 120 -18.24 4.28 2.83
CA SER A 120 -16.98 3.55 2.86
C SER A 120 -15.81 4.47 2.48
N GLY A 121 -14.71 4.37 3.24
CA GLY A 121 -13.42 4.98 2.89
C GLY A 121 -12.71 4.31 1.70
N GLY A 122 -13.30 3.27 1.11
CA GLY A 122 -12.78 2.53 -0.03
C GLY A 122 -12.16 1.17 0.33
N VAL A 123 -12.06 0.86 1.62
CA VAL A 123 -11.76 -0.50 2.13
C VAL A 123 -12.79 -0.82 3.21
N ILE A 124 -13.37 -2.02 3.11
CA ILE A 124 -14.38 -2.50 4.04
C ILE A 124 -13.79 -3.66 4.83
N GLN A 125 -13.74 -3.51 6.15
CA GLN A 125 -13.38 -4.60 7.05
C GLN A 125 -14.64 -5.41 7.39
N TYR A 126 -14.78 -6.59 6.77
CA TYR A 126 -15.99 -7.42 6.86
C TYR A 126 -16.13 -8.18 8.19
N ASP A 127 -15.04 -8.41 8.91
CA ASP A 127 -15.03 -9.10 10.21
C ASP A 127 -15.25 -8.15 11.41
N LEU A 128 -15.33 -6.83 11.17
CA LEU A 128 -15.50 -5.81 12.21
C LEU A 128 -16.95 -5.37 12.35
N GLY A 129 -17.67 -5.99 13.29
CA GLY A 129 -19.06 -5.69 13.55
C GLY A 129 -19.62 -6.37 14.78
N LYS A 130 -20.93 -6.23 14.95
CA LYS A 130 -21.70 -6.81 16.05
C LYS A 130 -22.65 -7.87 15.50
N ALA A 131 -22.64 -9.05 16.11
CA ALA A 131 -23.72 -10.00 15.95
C ALA A 131 -24.96 -9.48 16.69
N LEU A 132 -26.06 -9.32 15.96
CA LEU A 132 -27.37 -8.94 16.49
C LEU A 132 -28.24 -10.19 16.68
N SER A 133 -29.34 -10.06 17.42
CA SER A 133 -30.32 -11.12 17.55
C SER A 133 -30.89 -11.53 16.19
N GLY A 134 -31.22 -12.82 16.02
CA GLY A 134 -31.73 -13.36 14.76
C GLY A 134 -30.67 -13.62 13.69
N GLY A 135 -29.38 -13.69 14.05
CA GLY A 135 -28.31 -14.07 13.12
C GLY A 135 -27.85 -12.95 12.19
N GLN A 136 -28.26 -11.70 12.45
CA GLN A 136 -27.83 -10.55 11.66
C GLN A 136 -26.45 -10.07 12.11
N PHE A 137 -25.64 -9.60 11.16
CA PHE A 137 -24.35 -8.96 11.46
C PHE A 137 -24.40 -7.50 11.04
N GLN A 138 -24.10 -6.60 11.97
CA GLN A 138 -24.01 -5.17 11.72
C GLN A 138 -22.55 -4.74 11.72
N ARG A 139 -22.04 -4.28 10.58
CA ARG A 139 -20.72 -3.65 10.49
C ARG A 139 -20.72 -2.37 11.34
N THR A 140 -19.72 -2.20 12.21
CA THR A 140 -19.64 -1.04 13.12
C THR A 140 -18.42 -0.16 12.89
N GLY A 141 -17.54 -0.51 11.94
CA GLY A 141 -16.34 0.26 11.62
C GLY A 141 -16.32 0.81 10.20
N ILE A 142 -15.57 1.90 10.02
CA ILE A 142 -15.21 2.49 8.73
C ILE A 142 -13.70 2.78 8.78
N LEU A 143 -12.98 2.41 7.72
CA LEU A 143 -11.57 2.76 7.57
C LEU A 143 -11.41 4.16 6.96
N ASN A 144 -10.28 4.80 7.24
CA ASN A 144 -9.96 6.10 6.67
C ASN A 144 -9.92 6.04 5.14
N ARG A 145 -10.31 7.15 4.51
CA ARG A 145 -10.16 7.35 3.06
C ARG A 145 -8.69 7.61 2.69
N PRO A 146 -8.27 7.25 1.46
CA PRO A 146 -6.96 7.63 0.94
C PRO A 146 -6.72 9.15 0.99
N PRO A 147 -5.47 9.61 1.17
CA PRO A 147 -5.12 11.02 1.07
C PRO A 147 -5.56 11.66 -0.25
N LYS A 148 -5.89 12.97 -0.21
CA LYS A 148 -6.38 13.72 -1.39
C LYS A 148 -5.48 13.58 -2.62
N VAL A 149 -4.16 13.55 -2.44
CA VAL A 149 -3.19 13.40 -3.54
C VAL A 149 -3.38 12.09 -4.31
N LEU A 150 -3.72 10.98 -3.61
CA LEU A 150 -3.99 9.70 -4.25
C LEU A 150 -5.35 9.70 -4.94
N LEU A 151 -6.35 10.34 -4.35
CA LEU A 151 -7.68 10.46 -4.97
C LEU A 151 -7.64 11.28 -6.25
N THR A 152 -6.84 12.36 -6.30
CA THR A 152 -6.65 13.13 -7.53
C THR A 152 -5.86 12.35 -8.57
N ALA A 153 -4.86 11.57 -8.16
CA ALA A 153 -4.13 10.69 -9.08
C ALA A 153 -5.03 9.59 -9.65
N LEU A 154 -5.92 9.01 -8.85
CA LEU A 154 -6.91 8.03 -9.30
C LEU A 154 -7.87 8.64 -10.33
N ALA A 155 -8.35 9.86 -10.12
CA ALA A 155 -9.21 10.54 -11.10
C ALA A 155 -8.48 10.74 -12.45
N THR A 156 -7.20 11.10 -12.43
CA THR A 156 -6.38 11.19 -13.65
C THR A 156 -6.22 9.83 -14.31
N LEU A 157 -5.93 8.76 -13.54
CA LEU A 157 -5.83 7.39 -14.06
C LEU A 157 -7.14 6.94 -14.74
N GLN A 158 -8.29 7.25 -14.14
CA GLN A 158 -9.60 6.97 -14.72
C GLN A 158 -9.83 7.75 -16.02
N ALA A 159 -9.47 9.04 -16.06
CA ALA A 159 -9.57 9.85 -17.27
C ALA A 159 -8.70 9.29 -18.40
N HIS A 160 -7.48 8.84 -18.12
CA HIS A 160 -6.63 8.15 -19.09
C HIS A 160 -7.29 6.86 -19.57
N HIS A 161 -7.79 6.02 -18.67
CA HIS A 161 -8.46 4.77 -19.04
C HIS A 161 -9.71 5.00 -19.92
N PHE A 162 -10.45 6.09 -19.74
CA PHE A 162 -11.61 6.43 -20.58
C PHE A 162 -11.23 6.99 -21.95
N THR A 163 -9.98 7.43 -22.13
CA THR A 163 -9.49 8.09 -23.36
C THR A 163 -8.49 7.24 -24.14
N GLU A 164 -7.85 6.27 -23.50
CA GLU A 164 -7.12 5.19 -24.15
C GLU A 164 -8.15 4.18 -24.70
N ASP A 165 -8.12 3.98 -26.01
CA ASP A 165 -9.13 3.28 -26.80
C ASP A 165 -9.61 1.94 -26.19
N SER A 166 -10.93 1.75 -26.19
CA SER A 166 -11.58 0.43 -26.22
C SER A 166 -11.31 -0.30 -27.53
#